data_AF-A0A969D3A8-F1
#
_entry.id   AF-A0A969D3A8-F1
#
_cell.length_a   1.000
_cell.length_b   1.000
_cell.length_c   1.000
_cell.angle_alpha   90.00
_cell.angle_beta   90.00
_cell.angle_gamma   90.00
#
_symmetry.space_group_name_H-M   'P 1'
#
loop_
_entity.id
_entity.type
_entity.pdbx_description
1 polymer ?
#
loop_
_entity_poly.entity_id
_entity_poly.type
_entity_poly.pdbx_seq_one_letter_code
_entity_poly.pdbx_strand_id
1 'polypeptide(L)'
;GKGGCIIQAGFLNKIKAAFADDPALPNLLLAPEFKQTILDRQEAWREVMATAARMGIPVPAFSASLDYFDSYRRDRLPQNLTQAQRDYFGAHTYQRIDKEGTFHTEWIEGEETTP
;
A
#
# COMPACT_ATOMS: atom_id res chain seq x y z
N GLY A 1 -25.26 29.11 6.11
CA GLY A 1 -23.85 29.37 6.45
C GLY A 1 -23.15 28.06 6.67
N LYS A 2 -21.98 27.84 6.05
CA LYS A 2 -21.14 26.69 6.37
C LYS A 2 -20.22 27.14 7.50
N GLY A 3 -20.47 26.68 8.72
CA GLY A 3 -19.50 26.82 9.81
C GLY A 3 -18.18 26.24 9.33
N GLY A 4 -17.12 27.05 9.33
CA GLY A 4 -15.83 26.67 8.74
C GLY A 4 -15.30 25.41 9.42
N CYS A 5 -15.14 24.33 8.66
CA CYS A 5 -14.44 23.15 9.13
C CYS A 5 -12.93 23.46 9.21
N ILE A 6 -12.23 22.94 10.22
CA ILE A 6 -10.79 23.18 10.45
C ILE A 6 -9.94 22.83 9.21
N ILE A 7 -10.35 21.82 8.44
CA ILE A 7 -9.63 21.34 7.25
C ILE A 7 -10.06 22.01 5.94
N GLN A 8 -10.82 23.11 6.00
CA GLN A 8 -11.33 23.78 4.80
C GLN A 8 -10.19 24.34 3.94
N ALA A 9 -10.01 23.76 2.75
CA ALA A 9 -9.00 24.17 1.79
C ALA A 9 -9.53 24.06 0.36
N GLY A 10 -8.92 24.79 -0.58
CA GLY A 10 -9.20 24.64 -2.02
C GLY A 10 -9.02 23.21 -2.52
N PHE A 11 -8.19 22.41 -1.84
CA PHE A 11 -8.01 20.98 -2.08
C PHE A 11 -9.31 20.17 -2.01
N LEU A 12 -10.24 20.51 -1.11
CA LEU A 12 -11.53 19.81 -0.99
C LEU A 12 -12.42 19.99 -2.23
N ASN A 13 -12.28 21.10 -2.95
CA ASN A 13 -13.00 21.31 -4.22
C ASN A 13 -12.52 20.34 -5.31
N LYS A 14 -11.22 20.03 -5.33
CA LYS A 14 -10.65 19.05 -6.27
C LYS A 14 -11.15 17.64 -5.98
N ILE A 15 -11.21 17.27 -4.69
CA ILE A 15 -11.79 15.99 -4.26
C ILE A 15 -13.26 15.89 -4.70
N LYS A 16 -14.03 16.97 -4.47
CA LYS A 16 -15.43 17.02 -4.90
C LYS A 16 -15.57 16.87 -6.42
N ALA A 17 -14.70 17.52 -7.20
CA ALA A 17 -14.71 17.42 -8.65
C ALA A 17 -14.42 15.98 -9.12
N ALA A 18 -13.40 15.32 -8.55
CA ALA A 18 -13.06 13.94 -8.90
C ALA A 18 -14.22 12.96 -8.70
N PHE A 19 -14.96 13.07 -7.59
CA PHE A 19 -16.14 12.23 -7.34
C PHE A 19 -17.40 12.67 -8.09
N ALA A 20 -17.45 13.91 -8.56
CA ALA A 20 -18.51 14.36 -9.46
C ALA A 20 -18.31 13.77 -10.88
N ASP A 21 -17.05 13.67 -11.31
CA ASP A 21 -16.67 13.10 -12.61
C ASP A 21 -16.81 11.56 -12.62
N ASP A 22 -16.37 10.88 -11.55
CA ASP A 22 -16.55 9.44 -11.35
C ASP A 22 -17.08 9.14 -9.93
N PRO A 23 -18.40 8.99 -9.77
CA PRO A 23 -18.99 8.63 -8.48
C PRO A 23 -18.59 7.25 -7.96
N ALA A 24 -18.09 6.35 -8.82
CA ALA A 24 -17.66 5.00 -8.46
C ALA A 24 -16.14 4.92 -8.26
N LEU A 25 -15.43 6.05 -8.27
CA LEU A 25 -13.97 6.12 -8.14
C LEU A 25 -13.50 5.37 -6.87
N PRO A 26 -12.75 4.25 -7.02
CA PRO A 26 -12.39 3.43 -5.86
C PRO A 26 -11.26 4.06 -5.04
N ASN A 27 -10.49 4.97 -5.62
CA ASN A 27 -9.39 5.67 -4.95
C ASN A 27 -9.05 7.00 -5.65
N LEU A 28 -8.81 8.06 -4.88
CA LEU A 28 -8.41 9.37 -5.41
C LEU A 28 -7.09 9.35 -6.18
N LEU A 29 -6.17 8.43 -5.89
CA LEU A 29 -4.92 8.28 -6.64
C LEU A 29 -5.14 7.89 -8.12
N LEU A 30 -6.34 7.43 -8.48
CA LEU A 30 -6.70 7.10 -9.86
C LEU A 30 -7.33 8.28 -10.61
N ALA A 31 -7.77 9.33 -9.89
CA ALA A 31 -8.27 10.54 -10.54
C ALA A 31 -7.13 11.27 -11.28
N PRO A 32 -7.31 11.68 -12.55
CA PRO A 32 -6.23 12.19 -13.39
C PRO A 32 -5.41 13.32 -12.77
N GLU A 33 -6.06 14.32 -12.16
CA GLU A 33 -5.38 15.46 -11.53
C GLU A 33 -4.48 15.02 -10.35
N PHE A 34 -5.00 14.13 -9.50
CA PHE A 34 -4.28 13.63 -8.32
C PHE A 34 -3.13 12.71 -8.73
N LYS A 35 -3.40 11.80 -9.67
CA LYS A 35 -2.40 10.91 -10.25
C LYS A 35 -1.21 11.71 -10.79
N GLN A 36 -1.47 12.70 -11.64
CA GLN A 36 -0.40 13.50 -12.23
C GLN A 36 0.34 14.31 -11.17
N THR A 37 -0.39 14.92 -10.22
CA THR A 37 0.22 15.66 -9.11
C THR A 37 1.24 14.84 -8.33
N ILE A 38 0.93 13.57 -8.04
CA ILE A 38 1.83 12.65 -7.34
C ILE A 38 2.99 12.22 -8.23
N LEU A 39 2.74 11.88 -9.49
CA LEU A 39 3.79 11.49 -10.42
C LEU A 39 4.84 12.60 -10.63
N ASP A 40 4.40 13.86 -10.68
CA ASP A 40 5.28 15.02 -10.83
C ASP A 40 6.13 15.29 -9.58
N ARG A 41 5.73 14.79 -8.40
CA ARG A 41 6.33 15.15 -7.10
C ARG A 41 7.04 14.00 -6.41
N GLN A 42 6.81 12.76 -6.82
CA GLN A 42 7.33 11.60 -6.10
C GLN A 42 8.87 11.58 -6.02
N GLU A 43 9.59 12.14 -7.00
CA GLU A 43 11.06 12.20 -6.96
C GLU A 43 11.54 13.13 -5.84
N ALA A 44 11.06 14.38 -5.81
CA ALA A 44 11.36 15.33 -4.75
C ALA A 44 10.93 14.81 -3.36
N TRP A 45 9.78 14.13 -3.29
CA TRP A 45 9.33 13.50 -2.06
C TRP A 45 10.33 12.43 -1.55
N ARG A 46 10.87 11.60 -2.45
CA ARG A 46 11.90 10.61 -2.11
C ARG A 46 13.22 11.26 -1.68
N GLU A 47 13.60 12.37 -2.29
CA GLU A 47 14.78 13.13 -1.88
C GLU A 47 14.66 13.65 -0.44
N VAL A 48 13.49 14.18 -0.08
CA VAL A 48 13.18 14.61 1.30
C VAL A 48 13.28 13.42 2.26
N MET A 49 12.78 12.23 1.88
CA MET A 49 12.90 11.02 2.69
C MET A 49 14.33 10.55 2.89
N ALA A 50 15.14 10.51 1.82
CA ALA A 50 16.54 10.16 1.93
C ALA A 50 17.31 11.13 2.83
N THR A 51 17.02 12.43 2.70
CA THR A 51 17.65 13.49 3.50
C THR A 51 17.24 13.38 4.97
N ALA A 52 15.94 13.23 5.27
CA ALA A 52 15.46 13.07 6.63
C ALA A 52 16.09 11.85 7.32
N ALA A 53 16.18 10.72 6.62
CA ALA A 53 16.82 9.51 7.14
C ALA A 53 18.32 9.72 7.43
N ARG A 54 19.07 10.35 6.52
CA ARG A 54 20.50 10.66 6.72
C ARG A 54 20.74 11.60 7.91
N MET A 55 19.81 12.50 8.17
CA MET A 55 19.88 13.47 9.26
C MET A 55 19.30 12.94 10.58
N GLY A 56 18.70 11.75 10.60
CA GLY A 56 18.02 11.21 11.77
C GLY A 56 16.74 11.97 12.15
N ILE A 57 16.07 12.63 11.19
CA ILE A 57 14.84 13.39 11.43
C ILE A 57 13.61 12.47 11.27
N PRO A 58 12.76 12.33 12.30
CA PRO A 58 11.57 11.51 12.22
C PRO A 58 10.47 12.16 11.37
N VAL A 59 9.94 11.42 10.40
CA VAL A 59 8.97 11.89 9.40
C VAL A 59 7.82 10.88 9.17
N PRO A 60 7.15 10.40 10.23
CA PRO A 60 6.28 9.21 10.17
C PRO A 60 5.12 9.33 9.18
N ALA A 61 4.50 10.50 9.06
CA ALA A 61 3.41 10.72 8.14
C ALA A 61 3.88 10.69 6.67
N PHE A 62 5.09 11.20 6.39
CA PHE A 62 5.66 11.23 5.04
C PHE A 62 6.14 9.84 4.61
N SER A 63 6.79 9.09 5.52
CA SER A 63 7.21 7.72 5.22
C SER A 63 6.00 6.81 5.00
N ALA A 64 5.01 6.83 5.89
CA ALA A 64 3.81 6.00 5.77
C ALA A 64 3.01 6.28 4.49
N SER A 65 2.92 7.55 4.08
CA SER A 65 2.23 7.90 2.83
C SER A 65 3.00 7.45 1.59
N LEU A 66 4.34 7.45 1.62
CA LEU A 66 5.17 6.96 0.51
C LEU A 66 5.07 5.44 0.40
N ASP A 67 5.13 4.75 1.54
CA ASP A 67 4.96 3.30 1.64
C ASP A 67 3.58 2.89 1.13
N TYR A 68 2.52 3.64 1.46
CA TYR A 68 1.18 3.43 0.92
C TYR A 68 1.13 3.60 -0.60
N PHE A 69 1.68 4.70 -1.13
CA PHE A 69 1.71 4.95 -2.57
C PHE A 69 2.46 3.84 -3.33
N ASP A 70 3.64 3.46 -2.84
CA ASP A 70 4.44 2.40 -3.44
C ASP A 70 3.78 1.03 -3.32
N SER A 71 3.09 0.75 -2.21
CA SER A 71 2.35 -0.50 -2.05
C SER A 71 1.14 -0.57 -2.99
N TYR A 72 0.39 0.52 -3.09
CA TYR A 72 -0.85 0.57 -3.88
C TYR A 72 -0.62 0.41 -5.37
N ARG A 73 0.48 0.97 -5.90
CA ARG A 73 0.80 0.94 -7.35
C ARG A 73 1.50 -0.35 -7.81
N ARG A 74 1.81 -1.27 -6.90
CA ARG A 74 2.51 -2.52 -7.20
C ARG A 74 1.51 -3.64 -7.32
N ASP A 75 1.51 -4.31 -8.48
CA ASP A 75 0.70 -5.50 -8.72
C ASP A 75 1.12 -6.70 -7.84
N ARG A 76 2.42 -6.80 -7.53
CA ARG A 76 2.99 -7.85 -6.69
C ARG A 76 3.77 -7.25 -5.52
N LEU A 77 3.40 -7.70 -4.33
CA LEU A 77 4.01 -7.31 -3.06
C LEU A 77 4.58 -8.55 -2.36
N PRO A 78 5.51 -8.40 -1.39
CA PRO A 78 6.21 -9.52 -0.75
C PRO A 78 5.33 -10.38 0.20
N GLN A 79 4.01 -10.22 0.20
CA GLN A 79 3.06 -11.00 1.00
C GLN A 79 3.12 -12.50 0.69
N ASN A 80 3.69 -12.90 -0.45
CA ASN A 80 3.98 -14.30 -0.74
C ASN A 80 4.90 -14.93 0.34
N LEU A 81 5.87 -14.18 0.87
CA LEU A 81 6.72 -14.68 1.95
C LEU A 81 5.94 -14.84 3.25
N THR A 82 5.08 -13.87 3.58
CA THR A 82 4.20 -13.98 4.75
C THR A 82 3.23 -15.15 4.62
N GLN A 83 2.69 -15.40 3.43
CA GLN A 83 1.86 -16.59 3.18
C GLN A 83 2.66 -17.88 3.35
N ALA A 84 3.90 -17.95 2.86
CA ALA A 84 4.77 -19.10 3.08
C ALA A 84 5.07 -19.33 4.57
N GLN A 85 5.37 -18.26 5.32
CA GLN A 85 5.60 -18.34 6.77
C GLN A 85 4.36 -18.83 7.52
N ARG A 86 3.17 -18.33 7.19
CA ARG A 86 1.91 -18.77 7.80
C ARG A 86 1.63 -20.25 7.51
N ASP A 87 1.91 -20.69 6.29
CA ASP A 87 1.74 -22.10 5.92
C ASP A 87 2.76 -22.98 6.64
N TYR A 88 4.03 -22.56 6.70
CA TYR A 88 5.11 -23.26 7.39
C TYR A 88 4.82 -23.47 8.88
N PHE A 89 4.47 -22.42 9.63
CA PHE A 89 4.34 -22.51 11.08
C PHE A 89 2.94 -22.95 11.57
N GLY A 90 1.93 -22.92 10.69
CA GLY A 90 0.53 -23.07 11.13
C GLY A 90 -0.40 -23.75 10.14
N ALA A 91 0.12 -24.38 9.08
CA ALA A 91 -0.66 -25.06 8.04
C ALA A 91 -1.83 -24.21 7.50
N HIS A 92 -1.62 -22.89 7.42
CA HIS A 92 -2.67 -21.93 7.06
C HIS A 92 -3.04 -21.93 5.58
N THR A 93 -2.36 -22.71 4.74
CA THR A 93 -2.54 -22.79 3.29
C THR A 93 -2.27 -21.46 2.56
N TYR A 94 -2.16 -21.54 1.24
CA TYR A 94 -2.00 -20.37 0.37
C TYR A 94 -2.56 -20.64 -1.05
N GLN A 95 -2.69 -19.58 -1.84
CA GLN A 95 -3.05 -19.66 -3.26
C GLN A 95 -1.83 -19.47 -4.15
N ARG A 96 -1.88 -20.06 -5.34
CA ARG A 96 -0.83 -19.93 -6.35
C ARG A 96 -1.28 -19.03 -7.50
N ILE A 97 -0.31 -18.46 -8.21
CA ILE A 97 -0.56 -17.59 -9.36
C ILE A 97 -0.68 -18.35 -10.68
N ASP A 98 -0.21 -19.60 -10.72
CA ASP A 98 -0.15 -20.45 -11.91
C ASP A 98 -1.24 -21.53 -11.93
N LYS A 99 -1.92 -21.74 -10.80
CA LYS A 99 -2.95 -22.78 -10.66
C LYS A 99 -4.01 -22.35 -9.64
N GLU A 100 -5.27 -22.50 -10.02
CA GLU A 100 -6.40 -22.31 -9.12
C GLU A 100 -6.43 -23.39 -8.02
N GLY A 101 -6.83 -22.98 -6.81
CA GLY A 101 -6.99 -23.86 -5.66
C GLY A 101 -6.30 -23.34 -4.40
N THR A 102 -6.41 -24.13 -3.35
CA THR A 102 -5.78 -23.91 -2.04
C THR A 102 -4.72 -24.98 -1.83
N PHE A 103 -3.52 -24.55 -1.43
CA PHE A 103 -2.34 -25.41 -1.32
C PHE A 103 -1.77 -25.35 0.09
N HIS A 104 -1.38 -26.50 0.62
CA HIS A 104 -0.51 -26.63 1.78
C HIS A 104 0.82 -27.25 1.30
N THR A 105 1.93 -26.86 1.91
CA THR A 105 3.25 -27.43 1.64
C THR A 105 3.79 -28.04 2.92
N GLU A 106 4.27 -29.28 2.85
CA GLU A 106 5.08 -29.87 3.91
C GLU A 106 6.50 -29.31 3.75
N TRP A 107 6.88 -28.38 4.63
CA TRP A 107 8.11 -27.60 4.47
C TRP A 107 9.35 -28.25 5.10
N ILE A 108 9.16 -29.16 6.05
CA ILE A 108 10.22 -29.88 6.75
C ILE A 108 10.15 -31.34 6.32
N GLU A 109 11.21 -31.86 5.71
CA GLU A 109 11.36 -33.29 5.50
C GLU A 109 11.98 -33.93 6.77
N GLY A 110 11.28 -34.88 7.39
CA GLY A 110 11.89 -35.78 8.37
C GLY A 110 11.62 -35.54 9.86
N GLU A 111 10.56 -34.84 10.26
CA GLU A 111 10.08 -35.00 11.64
C GLU A 111 9.40 -36.37 11.78
N GLU A 112 10.17 -37.38 12.19
CA GLU A 112 9.62 -38.53 12.91
C GLU A 112 8.92 -37.97 14.14
N THR A 113 7.59 -37.88 14.07
CA THR A 113 6.75 -37.76 15.26
C THR A 113 6.96 -39.03 16.07
N THR A 114 7.98 -39.02 16.93
CA THR A 114 8.13 -40.08 17.92
C THR A 114 6.91 -39.99 18.86
N PRO A 115 6.20 -41.09 19.12
CA PRO A 115 4.96 -41.09 19.91
C PRO A 115 5.10 -40.51 21.31
#